data_AF-A0A7I4YII5-F1
#
_entry.id   AF-A0A7I4YII5-F1
#
_cell.length_a   1.000
_cell.length_b   1.000
_cell.length_c   1.000
_cell.angle_alpha   90.00
_cell.angle_beta   90.00
_cell.angle_gamma   90.00
#
_symmetry.space_group_name_H-M   'P 1'
#
loop_
_entity.id
_entity.type
_entity.pdbx_description
1 polymer ?
#
loop_
_entity_poly.entity_id
_entity_poly.type
_entity_poly.pdbx_seq_one_letter_code
_entity_poly.pdbx_strand_id
1 'polypeptide(L)'
;MVRQFLAFLIIGAVAVGQLMPPQKDNGIGQERAYITMHALLNANRTAVEEETEIRNNASRLGLVKRLQTWHDSDYAFYTLHLVDTDCSKAVGWLKDIVRNTNTFTMATLSCRPMDTIYYPYVNLTIITRKTIQKIQGEIEPL
;
A
#
# COMPACT_ATOMS: atom_id res chain seq x y z
N MET A 1 29.77 7.52 45.15
CA MET A 1 29.08 6.52 44.31
C MET A 1 27.82 7.17 43.74
N VAL A 2 27.86 7.62 42.49
CA VAL A 2 26.73 8.29 41.82
C VAL A 2 25.92 7.23 41.09
N ARG A 3 24.67 7.04 41.51
CA ARG A 3 23.74 6.04 41.00
C ARG A 3 22.99 6.67 39.81
N GLN A 4 23.40 6.32 38.59
CA GLN A 4 22.73 6.78 37.37
C GLN A 4 21.39 6.04 37.23
N PHE A 5 20.30 6.81 37.23
CA PHE A 5 18.97 6.30 36.88
C PHE A 5 18.89 6.18 35.35
N LEU A 6 18.92 4.94 34.86
CA LEU A 6 18.53 4.63 33.48
C LEU A 6 17.02 4.83 33.35
N ALA A 7 16.62 5.95 32.76
CA ALA A 7 15.28 6.17 32.28
C ALA A 7 15.07 5.32 31.02
N PHE A 8 14.39 4.19 31.17
CA PHE A 8 13.84 3.46 30.03
C PHE A 8 12.67 4.27 29.47
N LEU A 9 12.94 4.99 28.37
CA LEU A 9 11.92 5.51 27.48
C LEU A 9 11.28 4.32 26.77
N ILE A 10 10.31 3.69 27.43
CA ILE A 10 9.41 2.73 26.78
C ILE A 10 8.47 3.57 25.92
N ILE A 11 8.86 3.78 24.66
CA ILE A 11 7.93 4.24 23.64
C ILE A 11 6.94 3.07 23.48
N GLY A 12 5.84 3.15 24.21
CA GLY A 12 4.74 2.22 24.06
C GLY A 12 4.28 2.29 22.61
N ALA A 13 4.63 1.26 21.83
CA ALA A 13 3.94 0.97 20.59
C ALA A 13 2.50 0.66 20.99
N VAL A 14 1.65 1.68 20.95
CA VAL A 14 0.20 1.47 20.93
C VAL A 14 -0.01 0.54 19.74
N ALA A 15 -0.42 -0.69 20.01
CA ALA A 15 -0.80 -1.64 18.99
C ALA A 15 -2.14 -1.16 18.40
N VAL A 16 -2.09 -0.04 17.66
CA VAL A 16 -3.15 0.39 16.77
C VAL A 16 -3.14 -0.66 15.66
N GLY A 17 -4.05 -1.64 15.74
CA GLY A 17 -4.03 -2.82 14.86
C GLY A 17 -3.91 -2.38 13.40
N GLN A 18 -2.76 -2.65 12.79
CA GLN A 18 -2.32 -2.06 11.51
C GLN A 18 -3.35 -2.25 10.40
N LEU A 19 -3.65 -1.18 9.66
CA LEU A 19 -4.53 -1.19 8.49
C LEU A 19 -3.90 -2.01 7.34
N MET A 20 -2.58 -1.95 7.24
CA MET A 20 -1.80 -2.61 6.20
C MET A 20 -0.74 -3.55 6.79
N PRO A 21 -0.47 -4.70 6.16
CA PRO A 21 0.67 -5.51 6.56
C PRO A 21 1.95 -4.68 6.40
N PRO A 22 2.94 -4.83 7.31
CA PRO A 22 4.21 -4.15 7.17
C PRO A 22 4.83 -4.47 5.82
N GLN A 23 5.20 -3.44 5.07
CA GLN A 23 5.87 -3.64 3.80
C GLN A 23 7.26 -4.27 4.01
N LYS A 24 7.49 -5.40 3.34
CA LYS A 24 8.68 -6.24 3.49
C LYS A 24 9.86 -5.81 2.61
N ASP A 25 9.56 -5.20 1.45
CA ASP A 25 10.56 -4.87 0.44
C ASP A 25 10.65 -3.37 0.19
N ASN A 26 11.86 -2.84 -0.03
CA ASN A 26 12.05 -1.48 -0.54
C ASN A 26 12.11 -1.51 -2.07
N GLY A 27 11.43 -0.57 -2.73
CA GLY A 27 11.25 -0.63 -4.17
C GLY A 27 11.42 0.69 -4.89
N ILE A 28 12.63 1.24 -4.86
CA ILE A 28 12.97 2.42 -5.68
C ILE A 28 13.34 1.96 -7.10
N GLY A 29 12.77 2.61 -8.11
CA GLY A 29 12.96 2.28 -9.53
C GLY A 29 12.84 3.51 -10.44
N GLN A 30 12.71 3.30 -11.75
CA GLN A 30 12.62 4.39 -12.75
C GLN A 30 11.20 4.55 -13.32
N GLU A 31 10.19 4.11 -12.56
CA GLU A 31 8.80 4.15 -12.97
C GLU A 31 8.01 5.15 -12.13
N ARG A 32 6.80 5.44 -12.62
CA ARG A 32 5.72 6.10 -11.89
C ARG A 32 4.55 5.13 -11.78
N ALA A 33 3.92 5.10 -10.61
CA ALA A 33 2.75 4.28 -10.34
C ALA A 33 1.55 5.14 -9.95
N TYR A 34 0.42 4.86 -10.57
CA TYR A 34 -0.89 5.35 -10.17
C TYR A 34 -1.65 4.19 -9.57
N ILE A 35 -1.99 4.31 -8.29
CA ILE A 35 -2.59 3.24 -7.50
C ILE A 35 -3.94 3.72 -7.01
N THR A 36 -4.96 2.87 -7.10
CA THR A 36 -6.22 3.07 -6.38
C THR A 36 -6.49 1.85 -5.52
N MET A 37 -6.77 2.04 -4.23
CA MET A 37 -7.10 0.97 -3.29
C MET A 37 -8.50 1.19 -2.74
N HIS A 38 -9.28 0.12 -2.67
CA HIS A 38 -10.65 0.14 -2.15
C HIS A 38 -10.66 -0.59 -0.82
N ALA A 39 -10.98 0.13 0.25
CA ALA A 39 -11.12 -0.39 1.59
C ALA A 39 -12.59 -0.32 2.03
N LEU A 40 -13.00 -1.27 2.87
CA LEU A 40 -14.20 -1.11 3.69
C LEU A 40 -13.93 -0.01 4.73
N LEU A 41 -14.90 0.88 4.92
CA LEU A 41 -14.82 1.92 5.94
C LEU A 41 -14.61 1.30 7.33
N ASN A 42 -13.62 1.80 8.06
CA ASN A 42 -13.35 1.35 9.41
C ASN A 42 -13.80 2.41 10.42
N ALA A 43 -14.92 2.16 11.11
CA ALA A 43 -15.47 3.09 12.10
C ALA A 43 -14.52 3.38 13.29
N ASN A 44 -13.49 2.56 13.48
CA ASN A 44 -12.55 2.69 14.60
C ASN A 44 -11.28 3.49 14.26
N ARG A 45 -11.15 4.03 13.04
CA ARG A 45 -9.98 4.80 12.62
C ARG A 45 -10.38 6.13 12.01
N THR A 46 -9.57 7.15 12.26
CA THR A 46 -9.75 8.44 11.60
C THR A 46 -9.10 8.42 10.21
N ALA A 47 -9.64 9.20 9.28
CA ALA A 47 -9.05 9.35 7.94
C ALA A 47 -7.56 9.77 7.99
N VAL A 48 -7.18 10.58 8.98
CA VAL A 48 -5.80 11.04 9.18
C VAL A 48 -4.86 9.88 9.55
N GLU A 49 -5.28 8.98 10.43
CA GLU A 49 -4.49 7.80 10.82
C GLU A 49 -4.29 6.83 9.65
N GLU A 50 -5.35 6.60 8.88
CA GLU A 50 -5.31 5.73 7.70
C GLU A 50 -4.40 6.31 6.62
N GLU A 51 -4.54 7.59 6.28
CA GLU A 51 -3.68 8.26 5.30
C GLU A 51 -2.22 8.26 5.73
N THR A 52 -1.96 8.48 7.01
CA THR A 52 -0.60 8.46 7.57
C THR A 52 0.02 7.08 7.43
N GLU A 53 -0.70 6.02 7.80
CA GLU A 53 -0.21 4.64 7.68
C GLU A 53 0.03 4.25 6.21
N ILE A 54 -0.89 4.60 5.31
CA ILE A 54 -0.77 4.34 3.88
C ILE A 54 0.44 5.06 3.30
N ARG A 55 0.61 6.35 3.60
CA ARG A 55 1.76 7.14 3.12
C ARG A 55 3.08 6.59 3.63
N ASN A 56 3.14 6.19 4.90
CA ASN A 56 4.35 5.65 5.52
C ASN A 56 4.75 4.29 4.97
N ASN A 57 3.78 3.44 4.60
CA ASN A 57 4.08 2.20 3.90
C ASN A 57 4.51 2.52 2.46
N ALA A 58 3.69 3.25 1.70
CA ALA A 58 3.95 3.53 0.29
C ALA A 58 5.27 4.28 0.04
N SER A 59 5.77 5.07 1.00
CA SER A 59 7.08 5.75 0.89
C SER A 59 8.28 4.81 0.79
N ARG A 60 8.12 3.53 1.18
CA ARG A 60 9.14 2.48 0.98
C ARG A 60 9.19 1.97 -0.46
N LEU A 61 8.14 2.19 -1.24
CA LEU A 61 8.05 1.86 -2.67
C LEU A 61 8.46 3.01 -3.59
N GLY A 62 8.81 4.19 -3.05
CA GLY A 62 9.14 5.36 -3.85
C GLY A 62 8.63 6.65 -3.21
N LEU A 63 8.77 7.76 -3.92
CA LEU A 63 8.35 9.07 -3.46
C LEU A 63 6.84 9.28 -3.69
N VAL A 64 6.10 9.46 -2.60
CA VAL A 64 4.66 9.76 -2.64
C VAL A 64 4.43 11.21 -3.06
N LYS A 65 4.11 11.46 -4.33
CA LYS A 65 3.77 12.80 -4.86
C LYS A 65 2.36 13.23 -4.49
N ARG A 66 1.43 12.27 -4.42
CA ARG A 66 0.03 12.52 -4.08
C ARG A 66 -0.56 11.32 -3.37
N LEU A 67 -1.37 11.60 -2.36
CA LEU A 67 -2.33 10.68 -1.76
C LEU A 67 -3.64 11.46 -1.65
N GLN A 68 -4.72 10.88 -2.14
CA GLN A 68 -6.06 11.42 -1.97
C GLN A 68 -6.96 10.34 -1.41
N THR A 69 -7.84 10.74 -0.52
CA THR A 69 -8.85 9.86 0.06
C THR A 69 -10.22 10.39 -0.27
N TRP A 70 -11.11 9.48 -0.65
CA TRP A 70 -12.53 9.74 -0.78
C TRP A 70 -13.30 8.66 -0.04
N HIS A 71 -14.38 9.06 0.64
CA HIS A 71 -15.24 8.15 1.37
C HIS A 71 -16.61 8.15 0.72
N ASP A 72 -17.12 6.94 0.49
CA ASP A 72 -18.50 6.65 0.09
C ASP A 72 -19.10 5.75 1.17
N SER A 73 -20.42 5.74 1.35
CA SER A 73 -21.16 5.13 2.48
C SER A 73 -20.45 4.00 3.25
N ASP A 74 -19.99 2.95 2.56
CA ASP A 74 -19.34 1.77 3.14
C ASP A 74 -17.85 1.60 2.77
N TYR A 75 -17.29 2.52 1.97
CA TYR A 75 -15.98 2.39 1.36
C TYR A 75 -15.09 3.62 1.51
N ALA A 76 -13.79 3.38 1.71
CA ALA A 76 -12.74 4.37 1.56
C ALA A 76 -11.91 4.06 0.30
N PHE A 77 -11.66 5.08 -0.50
CA PHE A 77 -10.88 5.00 -1.74
C PHE A 77 -9.60 5.81 -1.57
N TYR A 78 -8.46 5.14 -1.68
CA TYR A 78 -7.15 5.79 -1.59
C TYR A 78 -6.48 5.80 -2.95
N THR A 79 -6.21 6.99 -3.48
CA THR A 79 -5.50 7.16 -4.76
C THR A 79 -4.10 7.69 -4.50
N LEU A 80 -3.08 6.90 -4.86
CA LEU A 80 -1.67 7.26 -4.72
C LEU A 80 -1.02 7.52 -6.08
N HIS A 81 -0.12 8.50 -6.08
CA HIS A 81 0.84 8.71 -7.16
C HIS A 81 2.25 8.57 -6.58
N LEU A 82 2.93 7.49 -6.96
CA LEU A 82 4.32 7.23 -6.62
C LEU A 82 5.20 7.56 -7.82
N VAL A 83 6.36 8.14 -7.54
CA VAL A 83 7.47 8.25 -8.49
C VAL A 83 8.70 7.60 -7.88
N ASP A 84 9.69 7.33 -8.72
CA ASP A 84 10.92 6.62 -8.35
C ASP A 84 10.56 5.23 -7.79
N THR A 85 9.63 4.54 -8.44
CA THR A 85 9.08 3.27 -7.97
C THR A 85 9.52 2.11 -8.87
N ASP A 86 9.65 0.93 -8.26
CA ASP A 86 9.72 -0.36 -8.94
C ASP A 86 8.32 -0.99 -8.92
N CYS A 87 7.68 -1.02 -10.08
CA CYS A 87 6.30 -1.45 -10.19
C CYS A 87 6.09 -2.93 -9.88
N SER A 88 7.09 -3.79 -10.06
CA SER A 88 6.97 -5.20 -9.69
C SER A 88 6.82 -5.34 -8.17
N LYS A 89 7.53 -4.51 -7.40
CA LYS A 89 7.41 -4.46 -5.95
C LYS A 89 6.10 -3.80 -5.49
N ALA A 90 5.66 -2.76 -6.20
CA ALA A 90 4.35 -2.16 -5.93
C ALA A 90 3.21 -3.18 -6.15
N VAL A 91 3.27 -4.00 -7.21
CA VAL A 91 2.33 -5.13 -7.41
C VAL A 91 2.40 -6.11 -6.24
N GLY A 92 3.59 -6.50 -5.80
CA GLY A 92 3.78 -7.42 -4.66
C GLY A 92 3.13 -6.90 -3.38
N TRP A 93 3.40 -5.63 -3.03
CA TRP A 93 2.82 -4.98 -1.87
C TRP A 93 1.28 -4.92 -1.93
N LEU A 94 0.70 -4.55 -3.07
CA LEU A 94 -0.75 -4.50 -3.25
C LEU A 94 -1.40 -5.89 -3.14
N LYS A 95 -0.74 -6.93 -3.68
CA LYS A 95 -1.17 -8.32 -3.49
C LYS A 95 -1.17 -8.71 -2.02
N ASP A 96 -0.13 -8.34 -1.28
CA ASP A 96 -0.03 -8.62 0.16
C ASP A 96 -1.13 -7.91 0.95
N ILE A 97 -1.45 -6.65 0.63
CA ILE A 97 -2.55 -5.92 1.25
C ILE A 97 -3.89 -6.62 1.01
N VAL A 98 -4.24 -6.88 -0.25
CA VAL A 98 -5.54 -7.47 -0.62
C VAL A 98 -5.68 -8.90 -0.09
N ARG A 99 -4.59 -9.65 0.00
CA ARG A 99 -4.60 -11.03 0.50
C ARG A 99 -4.66 -11.10 2.01
N ASN A 100 -3.81 -10.33 2.69
CA ASN A 100 -3.55 -10.50 4.11
C ASN A 100 -4.43 -9.59 5.00
N THR A 101 -5.23 -8.69 4.40
CA THR A 101 -6.19 -7.83 5.14
C THR A 101 -7.61 -8.08 4.70
N ASN A 102 -8.56 -8.07 5.64
CA ASN A 102 -9.99 -8.10 5.33
C ASN A 102 -10.55 -6.71 4.99
N THR A 103 -9.76 -5.66 5.19
CA THR A 103 -10.16 -4.29 4.95
C THR A 103 -10.12 -3.94 3.47
N PHE A 104 -9.06 -4.32 2.75
CA PHE A 104 -8.92 -3.99 1.34
C PHE A 104 -9.54 -5.06 0.44
N THR A 105 -10.49 -4.65 -0.39
CA THR A 105 -11.25 -5.55 -1.28
C THR A 105 -10.63 -5.63 -2.68
N MET A 106 -10.02 -4.54 -3.14
CA MET A 106 -9.30 -4.49 -4.40
C MET A 106 -8.23 -3.40 -4.42
N ALA A 107 -7.30 -3.53 -5.35
CA ALA A 107 -6.40 -2.48 -5.78
C ALA A 107 -6.24 -2.48 -7.29
N THR A 108 -6.02 -1.30 -7.86
CA THR A 108 -5.61 -1.13 -9.25
C THR A 108 -4.25 -0.43 -9.28
N LEU A 109 -3.44 -0.80 -10.26
CA LEU A 109 -2.11 -0.22 -10.48
C LEU A 109 -1.93 0.05 -11.97
N SER A 110 -1.55 1.28 -12.30
CA SER A 110 -1.06 1.66 -13.62
C SER A 110 0.40 2.08 -13.51
N CYS A 111 1.27 1.41 -14.23
CA CYS A 111 2.71 1.67 -14.24
C CYS A 111 3.17 2.25 -15.55
N ARG A 112 4.11 3.20 -15.47
CA ARG A 112 4.72 3.85 -16.64
C ARG A 112 6.18 4.18 -16.36
N PRO A 113 7.06 4.17 -17.38
CA PRO A 113 8.39 4.73 -17.24
C PRO A 113 8.35 6.23 -16.89
N MET A 114 9.39 6.72 -16.21
CA MET A 114 9.54 8.13 -15.84
C MET A 114 9.63 9.08 -17.03
N ASP A 115 10.28 8.67 -18.11
CA ASP A 115 10.55 9.49 -19.30
C ASP A 115 9.37 9.56 -20.28
N THR A 116 8.32 8.76 -20.06
CA THR A 116 7.20 8.65 -21.00
C THR A 116 6.19 9.78 -20.78
N ILE A 117 6.04 10.64 -21.79
CA ILE A 117 5.14 11.81 -21.79
C ILE A 117 3.75 11.49 -22.40
N TYR A 118 3.64 10.45 -23.22
CA TYR A 118 2.39 10.07 -23.89
C TYR A 118 2.37 8.57 -24.25
N TYR A 119 1.33 7.84 -23.83
CA TYR A 119 1.03 6.49 -24.31
C TYR A 119 -0.48 6.20 -24.16
N PRO A 120 -1.16 5.66 -25.19
CA PRO A 120 -2.59 5.33 -25.11
C PRO A 120 -2.88 4.01 -24.37
N TYR A 121 -1.86 3.19 -24.11
CA TYR A 121 -2.00 1.93 -23.39
C TYR A 121 -1.62 2.09 -21.91
N VAL A 122 -2.62 1.99 -21.06
CA VAL A 122 -2.45 1.90 -19.61
C VAL A 122 -2.31 0.41 -19.29
N ASN A 123 -1.11 -0.04 -18.90
CA ASN A 123 -0.96 -1.38 -18.30
C ASN A 123 -1.63 -1.35 -16.93
N LEU A 124 -2.94 -1.60 -16.92
CA LEU A 124 -3.76 -1.63 -15.73
C LEU A 124 -3.73 -3.03 -15.14
N THR A 125 -3.12 -3.16 -13.97
CA THR A 125 -3.16 -4.38 -13.16
C THR A 125 -4.31 -4.27 -12.18
N ILE A 126 -5.25 -5.22 -12.23
CA ILE A 126 -6.38 -5.30 -11.28
C ILE A 126 -6.10 -6.44 -10.29
N ILE A 127 -6.01 -6.09 -9.01
CA ILE A 127 -5.68 -6.99 -7.92
C ILE A 127 -6.92 -7.16 -7.04
N THR A 128 -7.44 -8.37 -7.03
CA THR A 128 -8.55 -8.82 -6.19
C THR A 128 -8.16 -10.16 -5.58
N ARG A 129 -8.84 -10.59 -4.51
CA ARG A 129 -8.61 -11.94 -3.95
C ARG A 129 -8.80 -13.04 -5.00
N LYS A 130 -9.79 -12.89 -5.89
CA LYS A 130 -10.04 -13.83 -7.00
C LYS A 130 -8.89 -13.87 -7.99
N THR A 131 -8.33 -12.72 -8.39
CA THR A 131 -7.20 -12.70 -9.35
C THR A 131 -5.93 -13.26 -8.73
N ILE A 132 -5.71 -13.08 -7.43
CA ILE A 132 -4.59 -13.71 -6.70
C ILE A 132 -4.73 -15.23 -6.69
N GLN A 133 -5.90 -15.76 -6.33
CA GLN A 133 -6.16 -17.20 -6.27
C GLN A 133 -6.02 -17.89 -7.63
N LYS A 134 -6.50 -17.26 -8.71
CA LYS A 134 -6.37 -17.79 -10.07
C LYS A 134 -4.90 -17.99 -10.47
N ILE A 135 -4.04 -17.01 -10.16
CA ILE A 135 -2.60 -17.08 -10.46
C ILE A 135 -1.93 -18.20 -9.63
N GLN A 136 -2.35 -18.42 -8.38
CA GLN A 136 -1.77 -19.48 -7.55
C GLN A 136 -2.15 -20.88 -8.04
N GLY A 137 -3.40 -21.09 -8.45
CA GLY A 137 -3.85 -22.36 -9.03
C GLY A 137 -3.20 -22.71 -10.37
N GLU A 138 -2.61 -21.73 -11.07
CA GLU A 138 -1.82 -21.95 -12.30
C GLU A 138 -0.33 -22.26 -12.01
N ILE A 139 0.17 -21.96 -10.80
CA ILE A 139 1.59 -22.10 -10.42
C ILE A 139 1.87 -23.37 -9.61
N GLU A 140 0.87 -23.93 -8.92
CA GLU A 140 0.98 -25.27 -8.31
C GLU A 140 0.47 -26.34 -9.29
N PRO A 141 1.35 -27.08 -9.98
CA PRO A 141 0.91 -28.26 -10.72
C PRO A 141 0.49 -29.36 -9.74
N LEU A 142 -0.65 -29.98 -10.03
CA LEU A 142 -1.12 -31.23 -9.42
C LEU A 142 -0.04 -32.31 -9.38
#